data_AF-A0A6G0WZP0-F1
#
_entry.id   AF-A0A6G0WZP0-F1
#
_cell.length_a   1.000
_cell.length_b   1.000
_cell.length_c   1.000
_cell.angle_alpha   90.00
_cell.angle_beta   90.00
_cell.angle_gamma   90.00
#
_symmetry.space_group_name_H-M   'P 1'
#
loop_
_entity.id
_entity.type
_entity.pdbx_description
1 polymer ?
#
loop_
_entity_poly.entity_id
_entity_poly.type
_entity_poly.pdbx_seq_one_letter_code
_entity_poly.pdbx_strand_id
1 'polypeptide(L)'
;MSFWKASVTVLPVLKHVFDYQLDQWKDVATWDVLYSPRNAILYSQDNALYTGMPAFRVKRNQALVHMDKVHLFSIVASAKDQHKAPTWEVASLIGMLYVLNHRRKLWPAKFVQATAWVVIVTFTWKKLSIVNFTKARATLCAFIWAMRYYVYSKTEHGTTQIEWLKGLYLDILGLDQQVWVHNDGLVNTHSQVYPRVALNPKETNDEVSSSSSMVRNASYVSVDLANLGAEDDDIVKGQWHIHRVEKNHLRGPFLDPDAKEMYKHIFKLLQKTGL
;
A
#
# COMPACT_ATOMS: atom_id res chain seq x y z
N MET A 1 12.25 -13.75 -1.73
CA MET A 1 12.32 -15.09 -2.34
C MET A 1 13.50 -15.91 -1.81
N SER A 2 14.74 -15.42 -1.87
CA SER A 2 15.90 -16.16 -1.35
C SER A 2 15.82 -16.48 0.15
N PHE A 3 15.31 -15.55 0.97
CA PHE A 3 15.05 -15.82 2.39
C PHE A 3 14.06 -16.98 2.57
N TRP A 4 12.94 -16.97 1.85
CA TRP A 4 11.95 -18.06 1.93
C TRP A 4 12.57 -19.41 1.54
N LYS A 5 13.32 -19.47 0.43
CA LYS A 5 13.96 -20.73 0.03
C LYS A 5 14.97 -21.19 1.08
N ALA A 6 15.76 -20.28 1.64
CA ALA A 6 16.67 -20.57 2.75
C ALA A 6 15.94 -21.08 3.99
N SER A 7 14.79 -20.47 4.33
CA SER A 7 13.99 -20.89 5.49
C SER A 7 13.33 -22.25 5.30
N VAL A 8 13.11 -22.70 4.06
CA VAL A 8 12.56 -24.03 3.78
C VAL A 8 13.64 -25.11 3.65
N THR A 9 14.78 -24.80 3.02
CA THR A 9 15.76 -25.83 2.62
C THR A 9 17.05 -25.87 3.43
N VAL A 10 17.47 -24.75 4.02
CA VAL A 10 18.78 -24.63 4.69
C VAL A 10 18.62 -24.49 6.20
N LEU A 11 17.71 -23.61 6.65
CA LEU A 11 17.54 -23.30 8.07
C LEU A 11 16.05 -23.20 8.43
N PRO A 12 15.35 -24.34 8.66
CA PRO A 12 13.93 -24.38 9.02
C PRO A 12 13.52 -23.51 10.20
N VAL A 13 14.45 -23.26 11.13
CA VAL A 13 14.23 -22.38 12.29
C VAL A 13 13.84 -20.96 11.87
N LEU A 14 14.26 -20.49 10.69
CA LEU A 14 13.85 -19.18 10.17
C LEU A 14 12.35 -19.08 9.92
N LYS A 15 11.63 -20.19 9.70
CA LYS A 15 10.16 -20.18 9.60
C LYS A 15 9.49 -19.72 10.90
N HIS A 16 10.11 -19.97 12.06
CA HIS A 16 9.60 -19.47 13.34
C HIS A 16 9.73 -17.95 13.49
N VAL A 17 10.66 -17.33 12.75
CA VAL A 17 10.83 -15.87 12.73
C VAL A 17 9.86 -15.26 11.71
N PHE A 18 9.81 -15.82 10.49
CA PHE A 18 8.92 -15.35 9.44
C PHE A 18 8.68 -16.45 8.39
N ASP A 19 7.44 -16.95 8.32
CA ASP A 19 7.02 -17.91 7.30
C ASP A 19 6.23 -17.22 6.18
N TYR A 20 6.68 -17.41 4.94
CA TYR A 20 6.01 -16.88 3.75
C TYR A 20 4.82 -17.73 3.30
N GLN A 21 4.64 -18.94 3.85
CA GLN A 21 3.55 -19.88 3.50
C GLN A 21 3.47 -20.18 1.99
N LEU A 22 4.63 -20.39 1.35
CA LEU A 22 4.76 -20.70 -0.07
C LEU A 22 5.10 -22.18 -0.32
N ASP A 23 4.68 -23.09 0.55
CA ASP A 23 5.04 -24.51 0.47
C ASP A 23 4.57 -25.19 -0.83
N GLN A 24 3.53 -24.67 -1.50
CA GLN A 24 3.09 -25.13 -2.82
C GLN A 24 4.13 -24.90 -3.92
N TRP A 25 5.09 -24.01 -3.72
CA TRP A 25 6.17 -23.70 -4.67
C TRP A 25 7.48 -24.43 -4.35
N LYS A 26 7.55 -25.18 -3.24
CA LYS A 26 8.82 -25.71 -2.71
C LYS A 26 9.53 -26.65 -3.70
N ASP A 27 8.76 -27.48 -4.41
CA ASP A 27 9.25 -28.55 -5.28
C ASP A 27 9.62 -28.05 -6.67
N VAL A 28 9.00 -26.94 -7.13
CA VAL A 28 9.23 -26.35 -8.45
C VAL A 28 10.25 -25.21 -8.44
N ALA A 29 10.47 -24.57 -7.28
CA ALA A 29 11.40 -23.44 -7.16
C ALA A 29 12.75 -23.88 -6.58
N THR A 30 13.55 -24.61 -7.36
CA THR A 30 14.95 -24.88 -7.03
C THR A 30 15.76 -23.57 -6.95
N TRP A 31 16.94 -23.59 -6.33
CA TRP A 31 17.79 -22.39 -6.23
C TRP A 31 18.11 -21.80 -7.61
N ASP A 32 18.39 -22.66 -8.61
CA ASP A 32 18.66 -22.24 -9.98
C ASP A 32 17.43 -21.58 -10.63
N VAL A 33 16.24 -22.15 -10.41
CA VAL A 33 14.98 -21.56 -10.91
C VAL A 33 14.69 -20.22 -10.23
N LEU A 34 15.04 -20.06 -8.96
CA LEU A 34 14.77 -18.84 -8.21
C LEU A 34 15.54 -17.63 -8.76
N TYR A 35 16.79 -17.84 -9.15
CA TYR A 35 17.68 -16.82 -9.71
C TYR A 35 17.64 -16.78 -11.25
N SER A 36 16.92 -17.68 -11.90
CA SER A 36 16.71 -17.64 -13.34
C SER A 36 15.84 -16.44 -13.73
N PRO A 37 16.16 -15.76 -14.85
CA PRO A 37 15.27 -14.78 -15.44
C PRO A 37 13.90 -15.34 -15.81
N ARG A 38 13.77 -16.67 -15.93
CA ARG A 38 12.53 -17.40 -16.24
C ARG A 38 11.99 -18.15 -15.02
N ASN A 39 11.81 -17.43 -13.90
CA ASN A 39 11.32 -18.01 -12.66
C ASN A 39 9.79 -18.21 -12.71
N ALA A 40 9.34 -19.46 -12.61
CA ALA A 40 7.91 -19.83 -12.64
C ALA A 40 7.06 -19.05 -11.62
N ILE A 41 7.59 -18.72 -10.44
CA ILE A 41 6.88 -17.93 -9.43
C ILE A 41 6.60 -16.51 -9.93
N LEU A 42 7.57 -15.87 -10.59
CA LEU A 42 7.42 -14.49 -11.08
C LEU A 42 6.48 -14.39 -12.29
N TYR A 43 6.45 -15.42 -13.13
CA TYR A 43 5.57 -15.48 -14.30
C TYR A 43 4.20 -16.09 -14.02
N SER A 44 4.01 -16.75 -12.88
CA SER A 44 2.72 -17.29 -12.49
C SER A 44 1.69 -16.17 -12.29
N GLN A 45 0.46 -16.38 -12.75
CA GLN A 45 -0.67 -15.50 -12.40
C GLN A 45 -1.11 -15.69 -10.95
N ASP A 46 -0.76 -16.83 -10.35
CA ASP A 46 -0.97 -17.17 -8.94
C ASP A 46 0.15 -16.59 -8.08
N ASN A 47 0.34 -15.26 -8.15
CA ASN A 47 1.25 -14.54 -7.28
C ASN A 47 0.69 -13.16 -6.88
N ALA A 48 1.13 -12.66 -5.72
CA ALA A 48 0.65 -11.40 -5.18
C ALA A 48 0.98 -10.18 -6.07
N LEU A 49 2.09 -10.23 -6.81
CA LEU A 49 2.50 -9.15 -7.72
C LEU A 49 1.51 -8.98 -8.87
N TYR A 50 1.04 -10.08 -9.44
CA TYR A 50 0.11 -10.15 -10.56
C TYR A 50 -1.29 -9.73 -10.11
N THR A 51 -1.75 -10.24 -8.95
CA THR A 51 -3.05 -9.84 -8.38
C THR A 51 -3.09 -8.37 -7.95
N GLY A 52 -1.94 -7.76 -7.67
CA GLY A 52 -1.80 -6.33 -7.36
C GLY A 52 -1.92 -5.41 -8.57
N MET A 53 -1.74 -5.92 -9.79
CA MET A 53 -1.79 -5.12 -11.01
C MET A 53 -3.22 -4.60 -11.28
N PRO A 54 -3.41 -3.32 -11.68
CA PRO A 54 -4.73 -2.74 -11.89
C PRO A 54 -5.65 -3.53 -12.84
N ALA A 55 -5.13 -3.96 -14.00
CA ALA A 55 -5.93 -4.70 -14.99
C ALA A 55 -6.45 -6.04 -14.45
N PHE A 56 -5.60 -6.82 -13.78
CA PHE A 56 -5.99 -8.08 -13.17
C PHE A 56 -6.96 -7.89 -12.01
N ARG A 57 -6.73 -6.87 -11.18
CA ARG A 57 -7.64 -6.51 -10.09
C ARG A 57 -9.03 -6.16 -10.61
N VAL A 58 -9.14 -5.37 -11.68
CA VAL A 58 -10.42 -4.99 -12.29
C VAL A 58 -11.14 -6.22 -12.86
N LYS A 59 -10.41 -7.07 -13.60
CA LYS A 59 -10.95 -8.36 -14.08
C LYS A 59 -11.48 -9.21 -12.92
N ARG A 60 -10.74 -9.31 -11.81
CA ARG A 60 -11.17 -10.06 -10.63
C ARG A 60 -12.39 -9.43 -9.95
N ASN A 61 -12.46 -8.10 -9.90
CA ASN A 61 -13.60 -7.38 -9.32
C ASN A 61 -14.91 -7.66 -10.07
N GLN A 62 -14.86 -8.06 -11.35
CA GLN A 62 -16.06 -8.50 -12.09
C GLN A 62 -16.71 -9.75 -11.49
N ALA A 63 -15.94 -10.57 -10.77
CA ALA A 63 -16.50 -11.73 -10.06
C ALA A 63 -17.17 -11.35 -8.73
N LEU A 64 -17.06 -10.10 -8.26
CA LEU A 64 -17.74 -9.64 -7.04
C LEU A 64 -19.21 -9.38 -7.36
N VAL A 65 -20.07 -10.20 -6.77
CA VAL A 65 -21.52 -10.24 -6.98
C VAL A 65 -22.22 -10.47 -5.65
N HIS A 66 -23.52 -10.14 -5.56
CA HIS A 66 -24.33 -10.28 -4.33
C HIS A 66 -23.77 -9.52 -3.12
N MET A 67 -23.24 -8.33 -3.39
CA MET A 67 -22.62 -7.50 -2.35
C MET A 67 -23.66 -6.90 -1.40
N ASP A 68 -24.93 -6.85 -1.80
CA ASP A 68 -26.11 -6.44 -1.03
C ASP A 68 -26.35 -7.24 0.26
N LYS A 69 -25.69 -8.40 0.41
CA LYS A 69 -25.84 -9.28 1.58
C LYS A 69 -24.90 -8.95 2.72
N VAL A 70 -23.87 -8.15 2.49
CA VAL A 70 -22.78 -7.90 3.44
C VAL A 70 -22.64 -6.42 3.78
N HIS A 71 -22.17 -6.13 4.98
CA HIS A 71 -21.71 -4.78 5.33
C HIS A 71 -20.31 -4.58 4.74
N LEU A 72 -20.11 -3.48 4.02
CA LEU A 72 -18.86 -3.19 3.33
C LEU A 72 -18.22 -1.96 3.94
N PHE A 73 -17.03 -2.16 4.49
CA PHE A 73 -16.23 -1.09 5.06
C PHE A 73 -14.87 -1.04 4.36
N SER A 74 -14.46 0.18 4.02
CA SER A 74 -13.10 0.43 3.60
C SER A 74 -12.48 1.52 4.47
N ILE A 75 -11.26 1.29 4.90
CA ILE A 75 -10.46 2.34 5.51
C ILE A 75 -9.48 2.79 4.43
N VAL A 76 -9.38 4.08 4.17
CA VAL A 76 -8.59 4.65 3.07
C VAL A 76 -7.47 5.52 3.63
N ALA A 77 -6.23 5.18 3.31
CA ALA A 77 -5.06 5.96 3.67
C ALA A 77 -4.72 6.99 2.61
N SER A 78 -4.24 8.13 3.08
CA SER A 78 -3.57 9.12 2.25
C SER A 78 -2.44 9.77 3.03
N ALA A 79 -1.23 9.74 2.46
CA ALA A 79 -0.06 10.38 3.02
C ALA A 79 0.05 11.85 2.58
N LYS A 80 -0.95 12.68 2.93
CA LYS A 80 -1.02 14.10 2.51
C LYS A 80 0.24 14.89 2.92
N ASP A 81 0.78 14.67 4.10
CA ASP A 81 1.97 15.42 4.56
C ASP A 81 3.28 14.98 3.89
N GLN A 82 3.24 13.93 3.06
CA GLN A 82 4.40 13.34 2.37
C GLN A 82 4.46 13.78 0.89
N HIS A 83 3.82 14.93 0.58
CA HIS A 83 3.90 15.56 -0.74
C HIS A 83 5.28 16.16 -1.05
N LYS A 84 5.98 16.65 -0.03
CA LYS A 84 7.31 17.26 -0.19
C LYS A 84 8.39 16.19 -0.02
N ALA A 85 9.30 16.11 -0.99
CA ALA A 85 10.48 15.27 -0.84
C ALA A 85 11.24 15.69 0.43
N PRO A 86 11.77 14.74 1.22
CA PRO A 86 12.50 15.01 2.45
C PRO A 86 13.91 15.50 2.12
N THR A 87 14.01 16.63 1.40
CA THR A 87 15.27 17.15 0.83
C THR A 87 16.27 17.48 1.93
N TRP A 88 15.80 18.03 3.05
CA TRP A 88 16.67 18.37 4.18
C TRP A 88 17.10 17.12 4.95
N GLU A 89 16.24 16.12 5.12
CA GLU A 89 16.60 14.87 5.79
C GLU A 89 17.63 14.09 4.96
N VAL A 90 17.44 14.01 3.65
CA VAL A 90 18.37 13.38 2.71
C VAL A 90 19.69 14.14 2.65
N ALA A 91 19.65 15.47 2.52
CA ALA A 91 20.86 16.30 2.56
C ALA A 91 21.61 16.15 3.89
N SER A 92 20.90 16.07 5.02
CA SER A 92 21.48 15.86 6.35
C SER A 92 22.14 14.48 6.47
N LEU A 93 21.50 13.43 5.93
CA LEU A 93 22.06 12.07 5.90
C LEU A 93 23.31 12.02 5.02
N ILE A 94 23.26 12.59 3.82
CA ILE A 94 24.41 12.68 2.91
C ILE A 94 25.55 13.47 3.56
N GLY A 95 25.24 14.62 4.17
CA GLY A 95 26.21 15.43 4.90
C GLY A 95 26.85 14.67 6.06
N MET A 96 26.06 13.93 6.84
CA MET A 96 26.56 13.07 7.91
C MET A 96 27.48 11.98 7.36
N LEU A 97 27.07 11.24 6.33
CA LEU A 97 27.90 10.20 5.70
C LEU A 97 29.19 10.77 5.12
N TYR A 98 29.13 11.96 4.52
CA TYR A 98 30.29 12.68 4.01
C TYR A 98 31.27 13.03 5.14
N VAL A 99 30.78 13.62 6.24
CA VAL A 99 31.61 13.93 7.41
C VAL A 99 32.24 12.67 8.01
N LEU A 100 31.46 11.60 8.17
CA LEU A 100 31.94 10.31 8.69
C LEU A 100 33.03 9.71 7.80
N ASN A 101 32.89 9.82 6.47
CA ASN A 101 33.85 9.23 5.52
C ASN A 101 35.10 10.09 5.32
N HIS A 102 34.98 11.43 5.35
CA HIS A 102 36.07 12.35 5.02
C HIS A 102 36.94 12.75 6.23
N ARG A 103 36.42 12.65 7.46
CA ARG A 103 37.12 13.09 8.68
C ARG A 103 37.70 11.94 9.51
N ARG A 104 38.15 10.84 8.89
CA ARG A 104 38.75 9.68 9.61
C ARG A 104 39.88 10.04 10.59
N LYS A 105 40.60 11.14 10.33
CA LYS A 105 41.74 11.63 11.14
C LYS A 105 41.35 12.40 12.42
N LEU A 106 40.10 12.81 12.55
CA LEU A 106 39.58 13.58 13.70
C LEU A 106 38.72 12.74 14.64
N TRP A 107 38.64 11.43 14.41
CA TRP A 107 37.87 10.57 15.28
C TRP A 107 38.60 10.39 16.62
N PRO A 108 37.92 10.59 17.76
CA PRO A 108 38.52 10.38 19.07
C PRO A 108 38.84 8.89 19.27
N ALA A 109 39.60 8.54 20.31
CA ALA A 109 39.98 7.15 20.62
C ALA A 109 38.79 6.18 20.55
N LYS A 110 39.03 4.91 20.17
CA LYS A 110 37.99 3.88 19.93
C LYS A 110 36.91 3.80 21.02
N PHE A 111 37.28 4.09 22.27
CA PHE A 111 36.34 4.13 23.40
C PHE A 111 35.31 5.26 23.29
N VAL A 112 35.73 6.49 22.97
CA VAL A 112 34.82 7.65 22.81
C VAL A 112 33.87 7.43 21.63
N GLN A 113 34.34 6.73 20.59
CA GLN A 113 33.50 6.33 19.45
C GLN A 113 32.42 5.36 19.89
N ALA A 114 32.79 4.31 20.65
CA ALA A 114 31.83 3.33 21.15
C ALA A 114 30.79 4.01 22.06
N THR A 115 31.21 4.89 22.97
CA THR A 115 30.29 5.63 23.85
C THR A 115 29.38 6.56 23.06
N ALA A 116 29.91 7.30 22.07
CA ALA A 116 29.10 8.14 21.19
C ALA A 116 28.10 7.32 20.38
N TRP A 117 28.50 6.16 19.85
CA TRP A 117 27.59 5.23 19.17
C TRP A 117 26.52 4.70 20.11
N VAL A 118 26.84 4.32 21.34
CA VAL A 118 25.85 3.89 22.34
C VAL A 118 24.89 5.02 22.67
N VAL A 119 25.35 6.27 22.85
CA VAL A 119 24.48 7.43 23.10
C VAL A 119 23.60 7.73 21.89
N ILE A 120 24.15 7.70 20.67
CA ILE A 120 23.39 7.90 19.43
C ILE A 120 22.36 6.78 19.28
N VAL A 121 22.75 5.51 19.46
CA VAL A 121 21.85 4.36 19.35
C VAL A 121 20.76 4.41 20.42
N THR A 122 21.08 4.71 21.68
CA THR A 122 20.08 4.79 22.76
C THR A 122 19.14 5.99 22.58
N PHE A 123 19.64 7.15 22.18
CA PHE A 123 18.83 8.33 21.90
C PHE A 123 17.96 8.13 20.65
N THR A 124 18.52 7.57 19.58
CA THR A 124 17.77 7.24 18.36
C THR A 124 16.77 6.13 18.63
N TRP A 125 17.08 5.11 19.42
CA TRP A 125 16.15 4.05 19.81
C TRP A 125 14.97 4.59 20.62
N LYS A 126 15.24 5.42 21.64
CA LYS A 126 14.21 6.09 22.44
C LYS A 126 13.35 7.05 21.61
N LYS A 127 13.95 7.71 20.62
CA LYS A 127 13.21 8.53 19.66
C LYS A 127 12.40 7.67 18.68
N LEU A 128 12.97 6.61 18.13
CA LEU A 128 12.33 5.66 17.21
C LEU A 128 11.12 4.98 17.86
N SER A 129 11.18 4.66 19.15
CA SER A 129 10.01 4.13 19.89
C SER A 129 8.87 5.12 20.06
N ILE A 130 9.11 6.42 19.84
CA ILE A 130 8.11 7.50 19.89
C ILE A 130 7.73 7.97 18.48
N VAL A 131 8.50 7.60 17.45
CA VAL A 131 8.24 8.00 16.07
C VAL A 131 7.05 7.22 15.56
N ASN A 132 5.98 7.94 15.24
CA ASN A 132 4.86 7.38 14.52
C ASN A 132 5.27 7.12 13.06
N PHE A 133 5.70 5.90 12.75
CA PHE A 133 6.10 5.48 11.40
C PHE A 133 4.97 5.63 10.37
N THR A 134 3.70 5.70 10.80
CA THR A 134 2.58 5.92 9.88
C THR A 134 2.49 7.36 9.36
N LYS A 135 3.11 8.31 10.07
CA LYS A 135 3.18 9.73 9.71
C LYS A 135 4.60 10.16 9.36
N ALA A 136 5.61 9.34 9.63
CA ALA A 136 7.01 9.67 9.42
C ALA A 136 7.29 9.99 7.95
N ARG A 137 7.71 11.23 7.67
CA ARG A 137 7.95 11.72 6.30
C ARG A 137 8.95 10.89 5.50
N ALA A 138 9.89 10.24 6.18
CA ALA A 138 10.91 9.41 5.54
C ALA A 138 10.43 7.99 5.20
N THR A 139 9.50 7.42 5.97
CA THR A 139 9.03 6.05 5.70
C THR A 139 8.18 6.01 4.46
N LEU A 140 8.48 5.07 3.57
CA LEU A 140 7.80 4.87 2.29
C LEU A 140 7.87 6.07 1.32
N CYS A 141 8.57 7.16 1.65
CA CYS A 141 8.63 8.35 0.79
C CYS A 141 9.16 8.03 -0.62
N ALA A 142 10.21 7.20 -0.70
CA ALA A 142 10.75 6.75 -1.98
C ALA A 142 9.69 6.02 -2.83
N PHE A 143 8.86 5.17 -2.21
CA PHE A 143 7.79 4.48 -2.90
C PHE A 143 6.64 5.41 -3.29
N ILE A 144 6.26 6.35 -2.41
CA ILE A 144 5.27 7.39 -2.72
C ILE A 144 5.70 8.18 -3.96
N TRP A 145 6.96 8.58 -3.98
CA TRP A 145 7.54 9.34 -5.08
C TRP A 145 7.66 8.50 -6.34
N ALA A 146 8.10 7.24 -6.24
CA ALA A 146 8.17 6.32 -7.36
C ALA A 146 6.80 6.07 -8.00
N MET A 147 5.75 5.87 -7.19
CA MET A 147 4.38 5.71 -7.68
C MET A 147 3.87 6.99 -8.37
N ARG A 148 4.14 8.16 -7.78
CA ARG A 148 3.78 9.44 -8.40
C ARG A 148 4.50 9.66 -9.71
N TYR A 149 5.82 9.48 -9.71
CA TYR A 149 6.65 9.59 -10.90
C TYR A 149 6.19 8.61 -11.98
N TYR A 150 5.79 7.38 -11.63
CA TYR A 150 5.20 6.44 -12.58
C TYR A 150 3.91 7.00 -13.20
N VAL A 151 2.99 7.53 -12.39
CA VAL A 151 1.76 8.15 -12.89
C VAL A 151 2.07 9.36 -13.77
N TYR A 152 2.94 10.28 -13.33
CA TYR A 152 3.37 11.46 -14.08
C TYR A 152 4.07 11.11 -15.40
N SER A 153 5.05 10.20 -15.37
CA SER A 153 5.78 9.79 -16.58
C SER A 153 4.86 9.12 -17.60
N LYS A 154 3.85 8.36 -17.16
CA LYS A 154 2.89 7.73 -18.06
C LYS A 154 1.86 8.71 -18.62
N THR A 155 1.59 9.83 -17.94
CA THR A 155 0.70 10.88 -18.45
C THR A 155 1.44 11.94 -19.27
N GLU A 156 2.72 12.19 -19.00
CA GLU A 156 3.55 13.23 -19.66
C GLU A 156 4.43 12.69 -20.80
N HIS A 157 5.04 11.50 -20.65
CA HIS A 157 5.93 10.87 -21.64
C HIS A 157 5.26 9.79 -22.50
N GLY A 158 3.95 9.93 -22.73
CA GLY A 158 3.30 9.29 -23.88
C GLY A 158 3.79 9.95 -25.18
N THR A 159 5.06 9.80 -25.52
CA THR A 159 5.71 10.26 -26.77
C THR A 159 5.28 9.41 -27.96
N THR A 160 3.98 9.25 -28.15
CA THR A 160 3.40 9.05 -29.48
C THR A 160 2.95 10.42 -29.96
N GLN A 161 3.43 10.82 -31.13
CA GLN A 161 3.07 12.08 -31.82
C GLN A 161 1.59 12.16 -32.22
N ILE A 162 0.78 11.20 -31.76
CA ILE A 162 -0.56 10.88 -32.22
C ILE A 162 -1.48 10.92 -30.99
N GLU A 163 -2.26 11.99 -30.86
CA GLU A 163 -3.17 12.22 -29.72
C GLU A 163 -4.19 11.10 -29.51
N TRP A 164 -4.70 10.47 -30.57
CA TRP A 164 -5.70 9.41 -30.43
C TRP A 164 -5.11 8.12 -29.80
N LEU A 165 -3.82 7.85 -29.97
CA LEU A 165 -3.13 6.74 -29.30
C LEU A 165 -2.85 7.05 -27.82
N LYS A 166 -2.69 8.34 -27.45
CA LYS A 166 -2.64 8.75 -26.05
C LYS A 166 -3.97 8.50 -25.37
N GLY A 167 -5.08 8.91 -26.02
CA GLY A 167 -6.44 8.59 -25.59
C GLY A 167 -6.62 7.09 -25.40
N LEU A 168 -6.28 6.29 -26.43
CA LEU A 168 -6.39 4.83 -26.36
C LEU A 168 -5.54 4.20 -25.24
N TYR A 169 -4.30 4.66 -25.00
CA TYR A 169 -3.43 4.09 -23.97
C TYR A 169 -3.85 4.50 -22.55
N LEU A 170 -4.29 5.76 -22.37
CA LEU A 170 -4.91 6.23 -21.12
C LEU A 170 -6.27 5.56 -20.89
N ASP A 171 -7.02 5.25 -21.94
CA ASP A 171 -8.31 4.57 -21.84
C ASP A 171 -8.17 3.07 -21.57
N ILE A 172 -7.16 2.41 -22.18
CA ILE A 172 -6.81 1.01 -21.90
C ILE A 172 -6.33 0.84 -20.45
N LEU A 173 -5.63 1.84 -19.87
CA LEU A 173 -5.10 1.77 -18.51
C LEU A 173 -5.98 2.44 -17.44
N GLY A 174 -6.89 3.34 -17.82
CA GLY A 174 -7.74 4.17 -16.93
C GLY A 174 -6.97 4.95 -15.86
N LEU A 175 -5.74 5.37 -16.16
CA LEU A 175 -4.84 6.04 -15.21
C LEU A 175 -4.94 7.56 -15.34
N ASP A 176 -6.05 8.14 -14.89
CA ASP A 176 -6.15 9.61 -14.74
C ASP A 176 -5.15 10.11 -13.68
N GLN A 177 -4.23 10.98 -14.12
CA GLN A 177 -3.21 11.57 -13.26
C GLN A 177 -3.78 12.22 -12.00
N GLN A 178 -4.87 12.98 -12.12
CA GLN A 178 -5.45 13.74 -11.01
C GLN A 178 -5.97 12.81 -9.91
N VAL A 179 -6.34 11.60 -10.30
CA VAL A 179 -6.98 10.61 -9.45
C VAL A 179 -5.96 9.62 -8.87
N TRP A 180 -5.00 9.18 -9.69
CA TRP A 180 -4.07 8.11 -9.33
C TRP A 180 -2.77 8.61 -8.65
N VAL A 181 -2.47 9.92 -8.69
CA VAL A 181 -1.26 10.47 -8.05
C VAL A 181 -1.26 10.34 -6.52
N HIS A 182 -2.44 10.34 -5.89
CA HIS A 182 -2.57 10.20 -4.45
C HIS A 182 -2.40 8.74 -4.01
N ASN A 183 -1.52 8.51 -3.04
CA ASN A 183 -1.18 7.18 -2.55
C ASN A 183 -0.65 7.23 -1.10
N ASP A 184 -0.58 6.07 -0.48
CA ASP A 184 -0.09 5.86 0.90
C ASP A 184 1.33 5.26 0.96
N GLY A 185 2.02 5.20 -0.18
CA GLY A 185 3.34 4.61 -0.33
C GLY A 185 3.36 3.16 -0.80
N LEU A 186 2.22 2.49 -0.87
CA LEU A 186 2.12 1.16 -1.49
C LEU A 186 0.90 1.04 -2.42
N VAL A 187 -0.20 1.74 -2.11
CA VAL A 187 -1.45 1.65 -2.85
C VAL A 187 -2.00 3.05 -3.12
N ASN A 188 -2.49 3.28 -4.35
CA ASN A 188 -3.15 4.53 -4.70
C ASN A 188 -4.44 4.70 -3.87
N THR A 189 -4.64 5.89 -3.30
CA THR A 189 -5.79 6.22 -2.45
C THR A 189 -7.11 5.94 -3.18
N HIS A 190 -7.17 6.26 -4.48
CA HIS A 190 -8.32 5.97 -5.34
C HIS A 190 -8.68 4.47 -5.42
N SER A 191 -7.68 3.59 -5.35
CA SER A 191 -7.87 2.14 -5.41
C SER A 191 -8.29 1.53 -4.08
N GLN A 192 -8.18 2.27 -2.98
CA GLN A 192 -8.57 1.78 -1.65
C GLN A 192 -10.07 1.98 -1.40
N VAL A 193 -10.73 2.87 -2.15
CA VAL A 193 -12.11 3.32 -1.92
C VAL A 193 -13.12 2.15 -2.02
N TYR A 194 -13.16 1.46 -3.16
CA TYR A 194 -14.01 0.29 -3.42
C TYR A 194 -13.47 -0.47 -4.66
N PRO A 195 -13.86 -1.73 -4.89
CA PRO A 195 -13.46 -2.51 -6.06
C PRO A 195 -14.13 -2.01 -7.34
N ARG A 196 -13.32 -1.55 -8.29
CA ARG A 196 -13.80 -1.08 -9.60
C ARG A 196 -13.88 -2.22 -10.61
N VAL A 197 -14.97 -2.27 -11.36
CA VAL A 197 -15.22 -3.28 -12.41
C VAL A 197 -14.84 -2.80 -13.82
N ALA A 198 -14.57 -1.51 -13.97
CA ALA A 198 -14.03 -0.88 -15.16
C ALA A 198 -12.90 0.09 -14.76
N LEU A 199 -11.91 0.25 -15.65
CA LEU A 199 -10.82 1.21 -15.47
C LEU A 199 -11.29 2.64 -15.74
N ASN A 200 -12.20 2.81 -16.71
CA ASN A 200 -12.88 4.07 -17.02
C ASN A 200 -14.41 3.93 -16.83
N PRO A 201 -15.00 4.59 -15.82
CA PRO A 201 -16.45 4.53 -15.61
C PRO A 201 -17.25 5.36 -16.63
N LYS A 202 -16.61 6.26 -17.40
CA LYS A 202 -17.29 7.18 -18.33
C LYS A 202 -18.02 6.49 -19.49
N GLU A 203 -17.78 5.21 -19.74
CA GLU A 203 -18.40 4.43 -20.84
C GLU A 203 -19.48 3.45 -20.37
N THR A 204 -19.85 3.43 -19.08
CA THR A 204 -20.87 2.49 -18.55
C THR A 204 -22.17 3.16 -18.14
N ASN A 205 -22.50 4.28 -18.80
CA ASN A 205 -23.88 4.79 -18.83
C ASN A 205 -24.74 4.11 -19.91
N ASP A 206 -24.14 3.25 -20.74
CA ASP A 206 -24.90 2.41 -21.65
C ASP A 206 -25.53 1.24 -20.88
N GLU A 207 -26.83 1.41 -20.64
CA GLU A 207 -27.87 0.42 -20.43
C GLU A 207 -27.41 -1.05 -20.62
N VAL A 208 -26.84 -1.66 -19.58
CA VAL A 208 -26.78 -3.12 -19.53
C VAL A 208 -28.17 -3.62 -19.14
N SER A 209 -28.93 -3.94 -20.18
CA SER A 209 -30.23 -4.58 -20.16
C SER A 209 -30.30 -5.75 -19.16
N SER A 210 -31.23 -5.63 -18.22
CA SER A 210 -32.25 -6.65 -17.90
C SER A 210 -31.91 -8.13 -18.21
N SER A 211 -30.88 -8.67 -17.57
CA SER A 211 -30.79 -10.12 -17.34
C SER A 211 -30.28 -10.39 -15.93
N SER A 212 -31.21 -10.65 -15.00
CA SER A 212 -30.98 -11.10 -13.62
C SER A 212 -29.75 -10.49 -12.92
N SER A 213 -29.55 -9.17 -13.01
CA SER A 213 -28.26 -8.56 -12.65
C SER A 213 -28.02 -8.72 -11.14
N MET A 214 -27.01 -9.51 -10.81
CA MET A 214 -26.57 -9.64 -9.43
C MET A 214 -26.21 -8.24 -8.92
N VAL A 215 -26.88 -7.77 -7.87
CA VAL A 215 -26.79 -6.37 -7.41
C VAL A 215 -25.33 -6.03 -7.06
N ARG A 216 -24.78 -5.08 -7.81
CA ARG A 216 -23.48 -4.44 -7.55
C ARG A 216 -23.77 -2.98 -7.23
N ASN A 217 -23.46 -2.54 -6.01
CA ASN A 217 -23.55 -1.13 -5.68
C ASN A 217 -22.19 -0.46 -5.92
N ALA A 218 -22.12 0.41 -6.93
CA ALA A 218 -20.93 1.18 -7.27
C ALA A 218 -20.76 2.46 -6.44
N SER A 219 -21.71 2.75 -5.54
CA SER A 219 -21.68 3.95 -4.69
C SER A 219 -20.95 3.71 -3.38
N TYR A 220 -20.43 4.81 -2.81
CA TYR A 220 -19.84 4.82 -1.49
C TYR A 220 -20.29 6.05 -0.70
N VAL A 221 -20.23 5.95 0.63
CA VAL A 221 -20.49 7.05 1.55
C VAL A 221 -19.28 7.22 2.46
N SER A 222 -18.83 8.46 2.63
CA SER A 222 -17.76 8.77 3.59
C SER A 222 -18.35 8.77 4.99
N VAL A 223 -17.68 8.08 5.91
CA VAL A 223 -18.14 7.97 7.29
C VAL A 223 -17.04 8.35 8.27
N ASP A 224 -17.43 9.04 9.33
CA ASP A 224 -16.55 9.28 10.48
C ASP A 224 -16.78 8.22 11.55
N LEU A 225 -15.79 7.34 11.74
CA LEU A 225 -15.86 6.27 12.74
C LEU A 225 -16.02 6.82 14.16
N ALA A 226 -15.55 8.04 14.44
CA ALA A 226 -15.68 8.65 15.76
C ALA A 226 -17.14 9.04 16.07
N ASN A 227 -17.91 9.42 15.06
CA ASN A 227 -19.27 9.96 15.21
C ASN A 227 -20.35 8.92 14.91
N LEU A 228 -20.03 7.85 14.19
CA LEU A 228 -20.93 6.74 13.83
C LEU A 228 -21.57 6.03 15.03
N GLY A 229 -21.02 6.17 16.23
CA GLY A 229 -21.61 5.61 17.45
C GLY A 229 -22.64 6.52 18.13
N ALA A 230 -22.72 7.79 17.74
CA ALA A 230 -23.59 8.80 18.35
C ALA A 230 -24.86 9.06 17.54
N GLU A 231 -24.80 8.86 16.22
CA GLU A 231 -25.94 9.04 15.31
C GLU A 231 -26.57 7.66 15.02
N ASP A 232 -27.91 7.64 14.92
CA ASP A 232 -28.67 6.39 14.68
C ASP A 232 -28.69 6.00 13.20
N ASP A 233 -27.66 6.40 12.46
CA ASP A 233 -27.52 6.11 11.04
C ASP A 233 -27.25 4.61 10.86
N ASP A 234 -28.22 3.93 10.24
CA ASP A 234 -28.13 2.52 9.90
C ASP A 234 -27.12 2.31 8.76
N ILE A 235 -26.17 1.41 8.99
CA ILE A 235 -25.15 1.04 7.99
C ILE A 235 -25.78 0.12 6.96
N VAL A 236 -26.04 0.67 5.78
CA VAL A 236 -26.76 -0.02 4.70
C VAL A 236 -25.90 -1.16 4.11
N LYS A 237 -26.45 -2.37 4.04
CA LYS A 237 -25.77 -3.49 3.38
C LYS A 237 -25.60 -3.23 1.88
N GLY A 238 -24.52 -3.77 1.30
CA GLY A 238 -24.18 -3.54 -0.10
C GLY A 238 -23.58 -2.19 -0.42
N GLN A 239 -23.59 -1.21 0.48
CA GLN A 239 -22.95 0.08 0.25
C GLN A 239 -21.56 0.14 0.90
N TRP A 240 -20.58 0.67 0.18
CA TRP A 240 -19.23 0.87 0.72
C TRP A 240 -19.20 2.09 1.64
N HIS A 241 -18.93 1.85 2.92
CA HIS A 241 -18.73 2.90 3.92
C HIS A 241 -17.24 3.13 4.10
N ILE A 242 -16.81 4.39 3.94
CA ILE A 242 -15.39 4.70 3.84
C ILE A 242 -14.93 5.63 4.94
N HIS A 243 -13.97 5.15 5.73
CA HIS A 243 -13.27 5.97 6.70
C HIS A 243 -11.91 6.41 6.16
N ARG A 244 -11.65 7.72 6.13
CA ARG A 244 -10.37 8.27 5.63
C ARG A 244 -9.42 8.55 6.78
N VAL A 245 -8.16 8.17 6.60
CA VAL A 245 -7.10 8.45 7.57
C VAL A 245 -5.89 9.06 6.88
N GLU A 246 -5.33 10.08 7.52
CA GLU A 246 -4.18 10.83 7.01
C GLU A 246 -2.87 10.18 7.49
N LYS A 247 -2.62 8.98 6.96
CA LYS A 247 -1.48 8.12 7.28
C LYS A 247 -0.99 7.38 6.04
N ASN A 248 0.26 6.91 6.08
CA ASN A 248 0.82 6.00 5.07
C ASN A 248 0.34 4.55 5.27
N HIS A 249 0.81 3.64 4.42
CA HIS A 249 0.37 2.24 4.39
C HIS A 249 0.65 1.45 5.68
N LEU A 250 1.57 1.90 6.53
CA LEU A 250 1.91 1.22 7.79
C LEU A 250 0.86 1.44 8.89
N ARG A 251 -0.25 2.11 8.60
CA ARG A 251 -1.39 2.29 9.51
C ARG A 251 -2.12 0.99 9.79
N GLY A 252 -2.64 0.82 11.00
CA GLY A 252 -3.37 -0.38 11.41
C GLY A 252 -2.53 -1.43 12.16
N PRO A 253 -1.35 -1.87 11.68
CA PRO A 253 -0.47 -2.74 12.43
C PRO A 253 0.05 -2.14 13.74
N PHE A 254 0.79 -2.95 14.51
CA PHE A 254 1.38 -2.58 15.81
C PHE A 254 2.25 -1.30 15.81
N LEU A 255 2.69 -0.84 14.63
CA LEU A 255 3.49 0.38 14.46
C LEU A 255 2.64 1.66 14.45
N ASP A 256 1.31 1.53 14.47
CA ASP A 256 0.38 2.64 14.49
C ASP A 256 -0.15 2.90 15.91
N PRO A 257 0.27 3.99 16.57
CA PRO A 257 -0.19 4.30 17.92
C PRO A 257 -1.69 4.58 18.00
N ASP A 258 -2.33 5.05 16.91
CA ASP A 258 -3.77 5.34 16.93
C ASP A 258 -4.62 4.16 16.45
N ALA A 259 -4.00 3.03 16.05
CA ALA A 259 -4.75 1.86 15.56
C ALA A 259 -5.70 1.31 16.62
N LYS A 260 -5.30 1.32 17.90
CA LYS A 260 -6.13 0.82 19.00
C LYS A 260 -7.49 1.51 19.07
N GLU A 261 -7.52 2.84 19.01
CA GLU A 261 -8.78 3.60 19.06
C GLU A 261 -9.60 3.41 17.78
N MET A 262 -8.96 3.38 16.62
CA MET A 262 -9.62 3.08 15.35
C MET A 262 -10.33 1.70 15.40
N TYR A 263 -9.64 0.66 15.86
CA TYR A 263 -10.23 -0.67 15.98
C TYR A 263 -11.36 -0.72 17.02
N LYS A 264 -11.27 0.00 18.13
CA LYS A 264 -12.39 0.09 19.09
C LYS A 264 -13.65 0.65 18.43
N HIS A 265 -13.52 1.69 17.61
CA HIS A 265 -14.67 2.24 16.88
C HIS A 265 -15.25 1.23 15.88
N ILE A 266 -14.38 0.51 15.16
CA ILE A 266 -14.81 -0.57 14.23
C ILE A 266 -15.53 -1.69 14.98
N PHE A 267 -15.03 -2.13 16.15
CA PHE A 267 -15.67 -3.18 16.92
C PHE A 267 -17.04 -2.76 17.48
N LYS A 268 -17.17 -1.52 17.97
CA LYS A 268 -18.48 -0.97 18.38
C LYS A 268 -19.47 -0.96 17.23
N LEU A 269 -18.99 -0.60 16.04
CA LEU A 269 -19.78 -0.57 14.82
C LEU A 269 -20.24 -1.97 14.39
N LEU A 270 -19.34 -2.97 14.44
CA LEU A 270 -19.68 -4.37 14.17
C LEU A 270 -20.71 -4.92 15.18
N GLN A 271 -20.57 -4.55 16.46
CA GLN A 271 -21.53 -4.93 17.48
C GLN A 271 -22.93 -4.35 17.22
N LYS A 272 -23.02 -3.10 16.75
CA LYS A 272 -24.31 -2.45 16.39
C LYS A 272 -24.98 -3.16 15.21
N THR A 273 -24.22 -3.66 14.24
CA THR A 273 -24.76 -4.33 13.05
C THR A 273 -25.13 -5.80 13.26
N GLY A 274 -24.97 -6.33 14.48
CA GLY A 274 -25.36 -7.69 14.84
C GLY A 274 -24.40 -8.78 14.34
N LEU A 275 -23.11 -8.44 14.19
CA LEU A 275 -22.01 -9.38 13.90
C LEU A 275 -21.23 -9.76 15.16
#